data_AF-A0A673NCU1-F1
#
_entry.id   AF-A0A673NCU1-F1
#
_cell.length_a   1.000
_cell.length_b   1.000
_cell.length_c   1.000
_cell.angle_alpha   90.00
_cell.angle_beta   90.00
_cell.angle_gamma   90.00
#
_symmetry.space_group_name_H-M   'P 1'
#
loop_
_entity.id
_entity.type
_entity.pdbx_description
1 polymer ?
#
loop_
_entity_poly.entity_id
_entity_poly.type
_entity_poly.pdbx_seq_one_letter_code
_entity_poly.pdbx_strand_id
1 'polypeptide(L)'
;QLPRRRPEVAFTRGHEEVKFRDVTLYLVERRMGKSRRNFLSNLARSKGFCVDDALSADVTHVVSEGNAAQELWSWLEEQGFREMHDKHVLHISWFTESMRAGRPVPVQTRHYIQEISECGSSSRVEEILNDERYRTMKLFSSVFGVGLKTAESWFCRGLRTFEQVLSEPSIRLNRMQTAGFLFYEDISKPVSRTEASALKIIVEEAVICVNPSATVSITGGFRR
;
A
#
# COMPACT_ATOMS: atom_id res chain seq x y z
N GLN A 1 -46.74 8.12 -21.02
CA GLN A 1 -45.58 8.24 -20.11
C GLN A 1 -44.43 8.84 -20.91
N LEU A 2 -44.10 10.11 -20.69
CA LEU A 2 -43.04 10.83 -21.42
C LEU A 2 -41.68 10.49 -20.80
N PRO A 3 -40.64 10.16 -21.59
CA PRO A 3 -39.32 9.88 -21.05
C PRO A 3 -38.67 11.16 -20.53
N ARG A 4 -38.14 11.09 -19.30
CA ARG A 4 -37.43 12.17 -18.61
C ARG A 4 -36.19 12.57 -19.41
N ARG A 5 -36.15 13.82 -19.89
CA ARG A 5 -34.95 14.46 -20.46
C ARG A 5 -33.83 14.46 -19.43
N ARG A 6 -32.66 13.94 -19.79
CA ARG A 6 -31.41 14.16 -19.05
C ARG A 6 -31.00 15.64 -19.24
N PRO A 7 -30.51 16.33 -18.20
CA PRO A 7 -30.00 17.67 -18.35
C PRO A 7 -28.73 17.62 -19.20
N GLU A 8 -28.80 18.26 -20.37
CA GLU A 8 -27.66 18.52 -21.24
C GLU A 8 -26.85 19.64 -20.58
N VAL A 9 -25.69 19.29 -20.01
CA VAL A 9 -24.78 20.28 -19.44
C VAL A 9 -24.12 21.01 -20.60
N ALA A 10 -24.66 22.18 -20.94
CA ALA A 10 -24.08 23.08 -21.92
C ALA A 10 -22.72 23.58 -21.39
N PHE A 11 -21.63 23.12 -21.99
CA PHE A 11 -20.30 23.68 -21.79
C PHE A 11 -20.15 24.90 -22.70
N THR A 12 -20.06 26.08 -22.08
CA THR A 12 -19.70 27.32 -22.76
C THR A 12 -18.27 27.22 -23.29
N ARG A 13 -18.10 27.39 -24.60
CA ARG A 13 -16.79 27.54 -25.26
C ARG A 13 -16.16 28.87 -24.84
N GLY A 14 -15.60 28.92 -23.64
CA GLY A 14 -14.58 29.89 -23.29
C GLY A 14 -13.24 29.42 -23.86
N HIS A 15 -12.42 30.32 -24.39
CA HIS A 15 -11.02 30.00 -24.70
C HIS A 15 -10.36 29.43 -23.43
N GLU A 16 -10.13 28.12 -23.40
CA GLU A 16 -9.53 27.42 -22.25
C GLU A 16 -8.06 27.83 -22.16
N GLU A 17 -7.78 28.81 -21.32
CA GLU A 17 -6.42 29.24 -21.05
C GLU A 17 -5.66 28.10 -20.35
N VAL A 18 -4.57 27.63 -20.98
CA VAL A 18 -3.72 26.58 -20.43
C VAL A 18 -2.93 27.15 -19.25
N LYS A 19 -3.26 26.69 -18.04
CA LYS A 19 -2.69 27.15 -16.77
C LYS A 19 -1.44 26.37 -16.36
N PHE A 20 -1.37 25.09 -16.69
CA PHE A 20 -0.32 24.18 -16.24
C PHE A 20 0.54 23.72 -17.41
N ARG A 21 1.47 24.58 -17.84
CA ARG A 21 2.31 24.32 -19.03
C ARG A 21 3.40 23.27 -18.80
N ASP A 22 3.78 23.05 -17.54
CA ASP A 22 4.78 22.04 -17.17
C ASP A 22 4.20 20.62 -17.16
N VAL A 23 2.88 20.48 -17.34
CA VAL A 23 2.17 19.20 -17.28
C VAL A 23 1.35 18.99 -18.56
N THR A 24 1.86 18.13 -19.44
CA THR A 24 1.19 17.68 -20.67
C THR A 24 0.69 16.26 -20.47
N LEU A 25 -0.64 16.11 -20.45
CA LEU A 25 -1.30 14.83 -20.22
C LEU A 25 -1.51 14.06 -21.52
N TYR A 26 -1.31 12.76 -21.46
CA TYR A 26 -1.83 11.81 -22.45
C TYR A 26 -2.68 10.75 -21.75
N LEU A 27 -3.94 10.58 -22.17
CA LEU A 27 -4.86 9.58 -21.62
C LEU A 27 -4.88 8.33 -22.52
N VAL A 28 -4.49 7.17 -21.97
CA VAL A 28 -4.44 5.89 -22.68
C VAL A 28 -5.84 5.33 -22.92
N GLU A 29 -6.22 5.14 -24.18
CA GLU A 29 -7.58 4.75 -24.55
C GLU A 29 -7.90 3.26 -24.28
N ARG A 30 -6.93 2.35 -24.37
CA ARG A 30 -7.11 0.87 -24.47
C ARG A 30 -8.25 0.30 -23.62
N ARG A 31 -8.12 0.34 -22.29
CA ARG A 31 -9.11 -0.18 -21.32
C ARG A 31 -10.13 0.88 -20.87
N MET A 32 -9.83 2.15 -21.13
CA MET A 32 -10.66 3.30 -20.76
C MET A 32 -11.85 3.47 -21.72
N GLY A 33 -11.64 3.24 -23.02
CA GLY A 33 -12.59 3.47 -24.10
C GLY A 33 -12.70 4.94 -24.53
N LYS A 34 -12.94 5.16 -25.83
CA LYS A 34 -13.00 6.49 -26.48
C LYS A 34 -13.91 7.50 -25.78
N SER A 35 -15.13 7.08 -25.40
CA SER A 35 -16.09 7.98 -24.74
C SER A 35 -15.58 8.51 -23.39
N ARG A 36 -15.00 7.63 -22.58
CA ARG A 36 -14.46 8.00 -21.27
C ARG A 36 -13.20 8.83 -21.41
N ARG A 37 -12.31 8.47 -22.34
CA ARG A 37 -11.14 9.27 -22.69
C ARG A 37 -11.52 10.69 -23.07
N ASN A 38 -12.46 10.86 -24.00
CA ASN A 38 -12.93 12.19 -24.42
C ASN A 38 -13.51 13.01 -23.26
N PHE A 39 -14.32 12.37 -22.41
CA PHE A 39 -14.86 13.03 -21.22
C PHE A 39 -13.76 13.53 -20.28
N LEU A 40 -12.76 12.69 -19.98
CA LEU A 40 -11.66 13.03 -19.10
C LEU A 40 -10.73 14.09 -19.71
N SER A 41 -10.45 14.02 -21.02
CA SER A 41 -9.68 15.05 -21.73
C SER A 41 -10.37 16.40 -21.64
N ASN A 42 -11.68 16.47 -21.90
CA ASN A 42 -12.43 17.72 -21.80
C ASN A 42 -12.50 18.23 -20.36
N LEU A 43 -12.67 17.33 -19.38
CA LEU A 43 -12.62 17.70 -17.97
C LEU A 43 -11.29 18.36 -17.61
N ALA A 44 -10.16 17.76 -18.01
CA ALA A 44 -8.83 18.29 -17.73
C ALA A 44 -8.59 19.64 -18.42
N ARG A 45 -8.95 19.78 -19.70
CA ARG A 45 -8.81 21.04 -20.44
C ARG A 45 -9.66 22.16 -19.81
N SER A 46 -10.89 21.86 -19.39
CA SER A 46 -11.74 22.82 -18.65
C SER A 46 -11.17 23.27 -17.30
N LYS A 47 -10.26 22.48 -16.74
CA LYS A 47 -9.51 22.79 -15.52
C LYS A 47 -8.17 23.47 -15.79
N GLY A 48 -7.82 23.73 -17.05
CA GLY A 48 -6.60 24.42 -17.46
C GLY A 48 -5.37 23.51 -17.64
N PHE A 49 -5.56 22.20 -17.71
CA PHE A 49 -4.48 21.25 -18.03
C PHE A 49 -4.25 21.18 -19.54
N CYS A 50 -2.99 20.97 -19.95
CA CYS A 50 -2.68 20.59 -21.32
C CYS A 50 -2.95 19.10 -21.51
N VAL A 51 -3.66 18.73 -22.58
CA VAL A 51 -3.95 17.33 -22.92
C VAL A 51 -3.70 17.10 -24.40
N ASP A 52 -2.73 16.24 -24.69
CA ASP A 52 -2.39 15.79 -26.02
C ASP A 52 -3.27 14.59 -26.42
N ASP A 53 -3.81 14.66 -27.64
CA ASP A 53 -4.62 13.58 -28.19
C ASP A 53 -3.79 12.43 -28.78
N ALA A 54 -2.48 12.64 -28.96
CA ALA A 54 -1.53 11.65 -29.44
C ALA A 54 -0.34 11.56 -28.48
N LEU A 55 0.32 10.41 -28.44
CA LEU A 55 1.53 10.27 -27.65
C LEU A 55 2.67 10.99 -28.37
N SER A 56 3.26 11.98 -27.71
CA SER A 56 4.27 12.87 -28.29
C SER A 56 5.50 12.99 -27.37
N ALA A 57 6.57 13.63 -27.87
CA ALA A 57 7.75 13.92 -27.07
C ALA A 57 7.45 14.88 -25.91
N ASP A 58 6.46 15.78 -26.10
CA ASP A 58 6.10 16.82 -25.13
C ASP A 58 5.20 16.30 -23.98
N VAL A 59 4.69 15.07 -24.10
CA VAL A 59 3.93 14.41 -23.03
C VAL A 59 4.84 14.14 -21.83
N THR A 60 4.47 14.73 -20.68
CA THR A 60 5.15 14.52 -19.39
C THR A 60 4.42 13.52 -18.52
N HIS A 61 3.10 13.37 -18.67
CA HIS A 61 2.28 12.48 -17.84
C HIS A 61 1.36 11.60 -18.70
N VAL A 62 1.66 10.31 -18.75
CA VAL A 62 0.79 9.28 -19.34
C VAL A 62 -0.12 8.73 -18.26
N VAL A 63 -1.43 8.86 -18.44
CA VAL A 63 -2.43 8.37 -17.47
C VAL A 63 -3.19 7.20 -18.07
N SER A 64 -3.29 6.12 -17.31
CA SER A 64 -3.94 4.90 -17.73
C SER A 64 -4.84 4.33 -16.64
N GLU A 65 -5.87 3.60 -17.06
CA GLU A 65 -6.86 2.97 -16.20
C GLU A 65 -7.01 1.50 -16.57
N GLY A 66 -6.95 0.60 -15.59
CA GLY A 66 -7.25 -0.82 -15.80
C GLY A 66 -6.27 -1.57 -16.71
N ASN A 67 -5.08 -1.02 -16.96
CA ASN A 67 -4.02 -1.73 -17.69
C ASN A 67 -3.00 -2.31 -16.70
N ALA A 68 -2.61 -3.57 -16.92
CA ALA A 68 -1.46 -4.15 -16.24
C ALA A 68 -0.18 -3.43 -16.69
N ALA A 69 0.81 -3.31 -15.79
CA ALA A 69 2.02 -2.55 -16.07
C ALA A 69 2.78 -3.10 -17.27
N GLN A 70 3.03 -4.40 -17.33
CA GLN A 70 3.80 -5.02 -18.42
C GLN A 70 3.16 -4.79 -19.80
N GLU A 71 1.86 -5.06 -19.93
CA GLU A 71 1.12 -4.82 -21.18
C GLU A 71 1.12 -3.34 -21.60
N LEU A 72 1.12 -2.43 -20.63
CA LEU A 72 1.15 -1.00 -20.88
C LEU A 72 2.53 -0.56 -21.35
N TRP A 73 3.59 -1.00 -20.69
CA TRP A 73 4.97 -0.65 -21.03
C TRP A 73 5.37 -1.18 -22.40
N SER A 74 5.12 -2.45 -22.70
CA SER A 74 5.39 -3.01 -24.04
C SER A 74 4.67 -2.23 -25.14
N TRP A 75 3.41 -1.84 -24.89
CA TRP A 75 2.66 -1.04 -25.85
C TRP A 75 3.21 0.38 -25.99
N LEU A 76 3.62 1.03 -24.90
CA LEU A 76 4.23 2.36 -24.95
C LEU A 76 5.54 2.35 -25.75
N GLU A 77 6.36 1.31 -25.57
CA GLU A 77 7.58 1.11 -26.35
C GLU A 77 7.29 0.95 -27.84
N GLU A 78 6.26 0.18 -28.22
CA GLU A 78 5.81 0.06 -29.61
C GLU A 78 5.36 1.41 -30.20
N GLN A 79 4.78 2.28 -29.38
CA GLN A 79 4.41 3.64 -29.78
C GLN A 79 5.61 4.61 -29.81
N GLY A 80 6.83 4.13 -29.56
CA GLY A 80 8.05 4.94 -29.55
C GLY A 80 8.25 5.77 -28.28
N PHE A 81 7.47 5.52 -27.23
CA PHE A 81 7.65 6.17 -25.93
C PHE A 81 8.81 5.50 -25.20
N ARG A 82 9.87 6.27 -24.97
CA ARG A 82 11.02 5.84 -24.20
C ARG A 82 10.88 6.38 -22.78
N GLU A 83 11.14 5.53 -21.80
CA GLU A 83 11.23 5.96 -20.41
C GLU A 83 12.35 7.01 -20.31
N MET A 84 11.98 8.23 -19.94
CA MET A 84 12.89 9.34 -19.70
C MET A 84 12.61 9.87 -18.29
N HIS A 85 13.63 10.49 -17.69
CA HIS A 85 13.66 10.83 -16.26
C HIS A 85 12.61 11.88 -15.87
N ASP A 86 12.00 12.52 -16.88
CA ASP A 86 11.00 13.57 -16.82
C ASP A 86 9.58 13.11 -17.23
N LYS A 87 9.39 11.83 -17.57
CA LYS A 87 8.11 11.26 -17.98
C LYS A 87 7.51 10.39 -16.88
N HIS A 88 6.22 10.56 -16.63
CA HIS A 88 5.48 9.86 -15.59
C HIS A 88 4.38 8.96 -16.18
N VAL A 89 4.45 7.65 -15.95
CA VAL A 89 3.36 6.70 -16.30
C VAL A 89 2.54 6.38 -15.06
N LEU A 90 1.31 6.89 -15.02
CA LEU A 90 0.49 7.02 -13.83
C LEU A 90 -0.87 6.33 -13.95
N HIS A 91 -1.33 5.82 -12.81
CA HIS A 91 -2.67 5.30 -12.63
C HIS A 91 -3.68 6.45 -12.57
N ILE A 92 -4.91 6.19 -13.03
CA ILE A 92 -6.02 7.15 -13.07
C ILE A 92 -6.30 7.84 -11.72
N SER A 93 -5.89 7.24 -10.60
CA SER A 93 -6.02 7.83 -9.27
C SER A 93 -5.35 9.22 -9.20
N TRP A 94 -4.13 9.39 -9.71
CA TRP A 94 -3.45 10.70 -9.71
C TRP A 94 -4.23 11.76 -10.49
N PHE A 95 -4.78 11.37 -11.64
CA PHE A 95 -5.62 12.25 -12.43
C PHE A 95 -6.86 12.69 -11.64
N THR A 96 -7.55 11.75 -10.99
CA THR A 96 -8.73 12.08 -10.19
C THR A 96 -8.40 12.97 -8.99
N GLU A 97 -7.26 12.76 -8.33
CA GLU A 97 -6.77 13.63 -7.25
C GLU A 97 -6.47 15.04 -7.78
N SER A 98 -5.81 15.16 -8.93
CA SER A 98 -5.50 16.44 -9.57
C SER A 98 -6.76 17.20 -10.01
N MET A 99 -7.75 16.51 -10.58
CA MET A 99 -9.03 17.14 -10.95
C MET A 99 -9.81 17.63 -9.73
N ARG A 100 -9.77 16.88 -8.61
CA ARG A 100 -10.37 17.31 -7.33
C ARG A 100 -9.66 18.53 -6.74
N ALA A 101 -8.33 18.56 -6.82
CA ALA A 101 -7.53 19.69 -6.35
C ALA A 101 -7.57 20.92 -7.28
N GLY A 102 -8.05 20.75 -8.52
CA GLY A 102 -8.05 21.79 -9.55
C GLY A 102 -6.66 22.17 -10.06
N ARG A 103 -5.63 21.37 -9.75
CA ARG A 103 -4.23 21.56 -10.15
C ARG A 103 -3.48 20.22 -10.14
N PRO A 104 -2.36 20.08 -10.86
CA PRO A 104 -1.53 18.89 -10.76
C PRO A 104 -1.07 18.70 -9.30
N VAL A 105 -1.38 17.55 -8.70
CA VAL A 105 -0.82 17.20 -7.38
C VAL A 105 0.57 16.61 -7.56
N PRO A 106 1.48 16.76 -6.58
CA PRO A 106 2.79 16.11 -6.65
C PRO A 106 2.63 14.61 -6.91
N VAL A 107 3.41 14.11 -7.88
CA VAL A 107 3.45 12.68 -8.18
C VAL A 107 4.05 11.96 -6.97
N GLN A 108 3.46 10.83 -6.60
CA GLN A 108 3.87 10.01 -5.46
C GLN A 108 3.95 8.57 -5.92
N THR A 109 4.68 7.72 -5.22
CA THR A 109 4.87 6.32 -5.62
C THR A 109 3.54 5.57 -5.83
N ARG A 110 2.51 5.86 -5.02
CA ARG A 110 1.16 5.25 -5.15
C ARG A 110 0.45 5.57 -6.47
N HIS A 111 0.94 6.56 -7.20
CA HIS A 111 0.37 7.01 -8.46
C HIS A 111 0.96 6.28 -9.66
N TYR A 112 2.13 5.66 -9.55
CA TYR A 112 2.74 4.97 -10.68
C TYR A 112 2.07 3.64 -10.97
N ILE A 113 1.95 3.31 -12.26
CA ILE A 113 1.57 1.97 -12.68
C ILE A 113 2.81 1.10 -12.62
N GLN A 114 3.00 0.45 -11.48
CA GLN A 114 4.10 -0.47 -11.25
C GLN A 114 3.63 -1.90 -11.52
N GLU A 115 4.53 -2.69 -12.08
CA GLU A 115 4.37 -4.15 -12.13
C GLU A 115 4.32 -4.62 -10.66
N ILE A 116 3.21 -5.20 -10.23
CA ILE A 116 3.32 -6.24 -9.20
C ILE A 116 3.97 -7.37 -9.96
N SER A 117 5.31 -7.37 -10.02
CA SER A 117 6.06 -8.39 -10.72
C SER A 117 5.57 -9.76 -10.28
N GLU A 118 5.53 -10.71 -11.20
CA GLU A 118 5.32 -12.13 -10.88
C GLU A 118 6.44 -12.69 -9.98
N CYS A 119 7.48 -11.90 -9.67
CA CYS A 119 8.25 -12.06 -8.45
C CYS A 119 7.48 -11.31 -7.34
N GLY A 120 6.81 -12.02 -6.43
CA GLY A 120 5.91 -11.46 -5.39
C GLY A 120 6.50 -10.51 -4.33
N SER A 121 7.41 -9.62 -4.74
CA SER A 121 8.14 -8.64 -3.94
C SER A 121 8.07 -7.28 -4.63
N SER A 122 7.71 -6.25 -3.87
CA SER A 122 7.80 -4.85 -4.30
C SER A 122 9.14 -4.29 -3.86
N SER A 123 9.87 -3.58 -4.73
CA SER A 123 11.16 -2.94 -4.39
C SER A 123 11.08 -2.05 -3.15
N ARG A 124 9.94 -1.39 -2.91
CA ARG A 124 9.70 -0.62 -1.68
C ARG A 124 9.50 -1.51 -0.46
N VAL A 125 8.85 -2.66 -0.62
CA VAL A 125 8.75 -3.66 0.46
C VAL A 125 10.14 -4.20 0.75
N GLU A 126 10.96 -4.45 -0.27
CA GLU A 126 12.36 -4.85 -0.10
C GLU A 126 13.18 -3.75 0.60
N GLU A 127 13.05 -2.49 0.22
CA GLU A 127 13.69 -1.35 0.91
C GLU A 127 13.28 -1.25 2.38
N ILE A 128 12.00 -1.38 2.72
CA ILE A 128 11.51 -1.37 4.11
C ILE A 128 11.99 -2.61 4.86
N LEU A 129 11.95 -3.78 4.23
CA LEU A 129 12.52 -5.00 4.79
C LEU A 129 14.03 -4.89 4.95
N ASN A 130 14.69 -4.01 4.19
CA ASN A 130 16.11 -3.73 4.24
C ASN A 130 16.52 -2.61 5.21
N ASP A 131 15.57 -1.77 5.60
CA ASP A 131 15.77 -0.69 6.57
C ASP A 131 16.18 -1.25 7.95
N GLU A 132 17.31 -0.78 8.47
CA GLU A 132 17.88 -1.24 9.73
C GLU A 132 16.92 -1.01 10.90
N ARG A 133 16.26 0.15 10.90
CA ARG A 133 15.32 0.51 11.96
C ARG A 133 14.13 -0.42 11.96
N TYR A 134 13.53 -0.68 10.80
CA TYR A 134 12.42 -1.61 10.66
C TYR A 134 12.81 -3.03 11.08
N ARG A 135 13.93 -3.57 10.58
CA ARG A 135 14.41 -4.91 10.95
C ARG A 135 14.61 -5.04 12.45
N THR A 136 15.27 -4.08 13.06
CA THR A 136 15.56 -4.10 14.50
C THR A 136 14.29 -3.96 15.33
N MET A 137 13.40 -3.06 14.94
CA MET A 137 12.11 -2.86 15.64
C MET A 137 11.25 -4.11 15.56
N LYS A 138 11.19 -4.75 14.39
CA LYS A 138 10.47 -6.01 14.16
C LYS A 138 11.07 -7.16 14.97
N LEU A 139 12.40 -7.25 15.04
CA LEU A 139 13.11 -8.23 15.84
C LEU A 139 12.83 -8.05 17.34
N PHE A 140 12.93 -6.83 17.87
CA PHE A 140 12.71 -6.61 19.30
C PHE A 140 11.24 -6.81 19.69
N SER A 141 10.31 -6.31 18.88
CA SER A 141 8.88 -6.46 19.15
C SER A 141 8.33 -7.86 18.93
N SER A 142 9.09 -8.80 18.35
CA SER A 142 8.68 -10.20 18.28
C SER A 142 8.81 -10.92 19.63
N VAL A 143 9.57 -10.36 20.59
CA VAL A 143 9.71 -10.93 21.93
C VAL A 143 8.48 -10.62 22.77
N PHE A 144 7.87 -11.65 23.36
CA PHE A 144 6.74 -11.47 24.28
C PHE A 144 7.11 -10.52 25.44
N GLY A 145 6.29 -9.48 25.65
CA GLY A 145 6.54 -8.45 26.66
C GLY A 145 7.40 -7.27 26.19
N VAL A 146 7.84 -7.25 24.93
CA VAL A 146 8.55 -6.10 24.33
C VAL A 146 7.62 -5.35 23.38
N GLY A 147 7.16 -4.18 23.81
CA GLY A 147 6.38 -3.26 22.97
C GLY A 147 7.25 -2.22 22.27
N LEU A 148 6.64 -1.42 21.39
CA LEU A 148 7.31 -0.39 20.59
C LEU A 148 8.21 0.56 21.41
N LYS A 149 7.74 0.99 22.59
CA LYS A 149 8.53 1.88 23.47
C LYS A 149 9.83 1.26 23.95
N THR A 150 9.77 -0.01 24.37
CA THR A 150 10.96 -0.75 24.83
C THR A 150 11.91 -1.02 23.67
N ALA A 151 11.38 -1.46 22.54
CA ALA A 151 12.15 -1.71 21.32
C ALA A 151 12.83 -0.42 20.80
N GLU A 152 12.14 0.72 20.84
CA GLU A 152 12.71 2.02 20.48
C GLU A 152 13.82 2.45 21.45
N SER A 153 13.61 2.28 22.76
CA SER A 153 14.64 2.55 23.76
C SER A 153 15.92 1.75 23.49
N TRP A 154 15.80 0.44 23.21
CA TRP A 154 16.95 -0.41 22.86
C TRP A 154 17.61 0.02 21.55
N PHE A 155 16.82 0.34 20.52
CA PHE A 155 17.33 0.80 19.24
C PHE A 155 18.14 2.10 19.35
N CYS A 156 17.61 3.09 20.09
CA CYS A 156 18.28 4.38 20.33
C CYS A 156 19.58 4.23 21.13
N ARG A 157 19.71 3.14 21.89
CA ARG A 157 20.95 2.77 22.57
C ARG A 157 21.96 2.02 21.70
N GLY A 158 21.67 1.87 20.40
CA GLY A 158 22.56 1.19 19.45
C GLY A 158 22.43 -0.33 19.43
N LEU A 159 21.49 -0.92 20.16
CA LEU A 159 21.29 -2.36 20.17
C LEU A 159 20.55 -2.80 18.90
N ARG A 160 20.97 -3.93 18.33
CA ARG A 160 20.46 -4.52 17.08
C ARG A 160 20.13 -6.01 17.20
N THR A 161 20.65 -6.70 18.22
CA THR A 161 20.46 -8.16 18.39
C THR A 161 20.00 -8.54 19.80
N PHE A 162 19.42 -9.74 19.95
CA PHE A 162 19.05 -10.27 21.26
C PHE A 162 20.23 -10.47 22.19
N GLU A 163 21.36 -10.95 21.65
CA GLU A 163 22.60 -11.13 22.41
C GLU A 163 23.10 -9.81 23.02
N GLN A 164 23.04 -8.72 22.26
CA GLN A 164 23.38 -7.38 22.76
C GLN A 164 22.41 -6.93 23.87
N VAL A 165 21.11 -7.19 23.73
CA VAL A 165 20.12 -6.86 24.78
C VAL A 165 20.38 -7.66 26.06
N LEU A 166 20.72 -8.95 25.94
CA LEU A 166 20.95 -9.84 27.07
C LEU A 166 22.28 -9.62 27.78
N SER A 167 23.30 -9.13 27.05
CA SER A 167 24.63 -8.82 27.60
C SER A 167 24.76 -7.38 28.13
N GLU A 168 23.81 -6.50 27.81
CA GLU A 168 23.84 -5.09 28.21
C GLU A 168 23.53 -4.92 29.72
N PRO A 169 24.52 -4.52 30.55
CA PRO A 169 24.37 -4.53 32.01
C PRO A 169 23.30 -3.58 32.56
N SER A 170 22.97 -2.51 31.83
CA SER A 170 21.98 -1.53 32.27
C SER A 170 20.55 -1.87 31.85
N ILE A 171 20.34 -2.96 31.10
CA ILE A 171 19.00 -3.45 30.78
C ILE A 171 18.55 -4.44 31.85
N ARG A 172 17.42 -4.13 32.48
CA ARG A 172 16.75 -5.03 33.43
C ARG A 172 15.44 -5.50 32.84
N LEU A 173 15.41 -6.76 32.43
CA LEU A 173 14.21 -7.38 31.87
C LEU A 173 13.15 -7.58 32.95
N ASN A 174 11.89 -7.27 32.63
CA ASN A 174 10.77 -7.60 33.49
C ASN A 174 10.37 -9.09 33.31
N ARG A 175 9.49 -9.59 34.19
CA ARG A 175 9.07 -11.01 34.16
C ARG A 175 8.53 -11.46 32.81
N MET A 176 7.76 -10.62 32.11
CA MET A 176 7.22 -10.96 30.78
C MET A 176 8.34 -11.08 29.75
N GLN A 177 9.27 -10.13 29.73
CA GLN A 177 10.40 -10.11 28.82
C GLN A 177 11.35 -11.28 29.09
N THR A 178 11.63 -11.58 30.35
CA THR A 178 12.43 -12.77 30.73
C THR A 178 11.80 -14.05 30.19
N ALA A 179 10.48 -14.23 30.37
CA ALA A 179 9.78 -15.38 29.79
C ALA A 179 9.79 -15.34 28.26
N GLY A 180 9.63 -14.16 27.66
CA GLY A 180 9.65 -13.96 26.21
C GLY A 180 10.98 -14.35 25.57
N PHE A 181 12.11 -14.05 26.22
CA PHE A 181 13.42 -14.51 25.75
C PHE A 181 13.63 -16.01 26.01
N LEU A 182 13.23 -16.51 27.18
CA LEU A 182 13.41 -17.92 27.55
C LEU A 182 12.66 -18.88 26.62
N PHE A 183 11.46 -18.52 26.19
CA PHE A 183 10.58 -19.35 25.35
C PHE A 183 10.41 -18.78 23.92
N TYR A 184 11.34 -17.94 23.48
CA TYR A 184 11.21 -17.21 22.21
C TYR A 184 10.96 -18.13 21.01
N GLU A 185 11.73 -19.22 20.91
CA GLU A 185 11.65 -20.18 19.80
C GLU A 185 10.28 -20.85 19.72
N ASP A 186 9.64 -21.12 20.85
CA ASP A 186 8.35 -21.82 20.87
C ASP A 186 7.20 -20.85 20.64
N ILE A 187 7.25 -19.65 21.25
CA ILE A 187 6.20 -18.63 21.11
C ILE A 187 6.22 -18.00 19.70
N SER A 188 7.36 -17.99 19.02
CA SER A 188 7.48 -17.44 17.65
C SER A 188 6.87 -18.36 16.59
N LYS A 189 6.64 -19.64 16.89
CA LYS A 189 6.03 -20.59 15.96
C LYS A 189 4.51 -20.37 15.92
N PRO A 190 3.89 -20.34 14.73
CA PRO A 190 2.44 -20.29 14.62
C PRO A 190 1.81 -21.53 15.27
N VAL A 191 0.81 -21.32 16.12
CA VAL A 191 0.04 -22.40 16.74
C VAL A 191 -0.86 -23.06 15.69
N SER A 192 -0.84 -24.39 15.62
CA SER A 192 -1.69 -25.19 14.72
C SER A 192 -3.12 -25.31 15.24
N ARG A 193 -4.06 -25.67 14.37
CA ARG A 193 -5.46 -25.95 14.79
C ARG A 193 -5.54 -27.15 15.74
N THR A 194 -4.65 -28.12 15.60
CA THR A 194 -4.56 -29.29 16.49
C THR A 194 -4.12 -28.87 17.89
N GLU A 195 -3.05 -28.07 18.00
CA GLU A 195 -2.59 -27.53 19.28
C GLU A 195 -3.64 -26.63 19.93
N ALA A 196 -4.31 -25.77 19.15
CA ALA A 196 -5.40 -24.94 19.66
C ALA A 196 -6.58 -25.78 20.19
N SER A 197 -6.88 -26.91 19.56
CA SER A 197 -7.93 -27.84 20.02
C SER A 197 -7.51 -28.60 21.29
N ALA A 198 -6.24 -29.02 21.37
CA ALA A 198 -5.69 -29.63 22.57
C ALA A 198 -5.72 -28.66 23.77
N LEU A 199 -5.34 -27.40 23.55
CA LEU A 199 -5.43 -26.34 24.56
C LEU A 199 -6.88 -26.10 25.01
N LYS A 200 -7.85 -26.16 24.10
CA LYS A 200 -9.27 -26.03 24.45
C LYS A 200 -9.71 -27.11 25.42
N ILE A 201 -9.33 -28.38 25.18
CA ILE A 201 -9.67 -29.51 26.05
C ILE A 201 -9.11 -29.28 27.47
N ILE A 202 -7.83 -28.92 27.57
CA ILE A 202 -7.17 -28.65 28.87
C ILE A 202 -7.90 -27.52 29.63
N VAL A 203 -8.28 -26.45 28.92
CA VAL A 203 -9.02 -25.33 29.52
C VAL A 203 -10.45 -25.74 29.91
N GLU A 204 -11.14 -26.51 29.07
CA GLU A 204 -12.47 -27.05 29.35
C GLU A 204 -12.48 -27.89 30.62
N GLU A 205 -11.54 -28.83 30.74
CA GLU A 205 -11.40 -29.68 31.93
C GLU A 205 -11.16 -28.84 33.19
N ALA A 206 -10.21 -27.90 33.14
CA ALA A 206 -9.91 -27.03 34.27
C ALA A 206 -11.09 -26.14 34.68
N VAL A 207 -11.84 -25.61 33.71
CA VAL A 207 -13.00 -24.75 33.96
C VAL A 207 -14.18 -25.54 34.54
N ILE A 208 -14.45 -26.74 34.02
CA ILE A 208 -15.53 -27.60 34.50
C ILE A 208 -15.31 -28.02 35.96
N CYS A 209 -14.06 -28.25 36.38
CA CYS A 209 -13.71 -28.51 37.77
C CYS A 209 -14.11 -27.36 38.73
N VAL A 210 -14.17 -26.13 38.23
CA VAL A 210 -14.54 -24.95 39.03
C VAL A 210 -16.03 -24.62 38.88
N ASN A 211 -16.59 -24.74 37.68
CA ASN A 211 -17.99 -24.48 37.38
C ASN A 211 -18.52 -25.45 36.30
N PRO A 212 -19.30 -26.48 36.68
CA PRO A 212 -19.83 -27.47 35.74
C PRO A 212 -20.80 -26.91 34.69
N SER A 213 -21.35 -25.72 34.91
CA SER A 213 -22.28 -25.07 33.95
C SER A 213 -21.58 -24.11 32.99
N ALA A 214 -20.26 -23.94 33.10
CA ALA A 214 -19.50 -23.06 32.21
C ALA A 214 -19.33 -23.66 30.82
N THR A 215 -19.23 -22.79 29.81
CA THR A 215 -18.95 -23.18 28.42
C THR A 215 -17.68 -22.49 27.93
N VAL A 216 -16.86 -23.21 27.16
CA VAL A 216 -15.61 -22.69 26.61
C VAL A 216 -15.69 -22.68 25.10
N SER A 217 -15.23 -21.60 24.48
CA SER A 217 -15.23 -21.44 23.02
C SER A 217 -13.95 -20.78 22.55
N ILE A 218 -13.35 -21.33 21.48
CA ILE A 218 -12.18 -20.73 20.84
C ILE A 218 -12.60 -19.44 20.11
N THR A 219 -11.84 -18.37 20.30
CA THR A 219 -12.08 -17.05 19.69
C THR A 219 -10.90 -16.60 18.81
N GLY A 220 -10.86 -15.33 18.40
CA GLY A 220 -9.73 -14.76 17.64
C GLY A 220 -9.59 -15.31 16.22
N GLY A 221 -8.35 -15.40 15.73
CA GLY A 221 -8.04 -15.89 14.38
C GLY A 221 -8.51 -17.32 14.11
N PHE A 222 -8.51 -18.18 15.13
CA PHE A 222 -8.96 -19.58 15.00
C PHE A 222 -10.47 -19.74 14.81
N ARG A 223 -11.26 -18.73 15.18
CA ARG A 223 -12.72 -18.70 14.97
C ARG A 223 -13.10 -18.32 13.53
N ARG A 224 -12.21 -17.61 12.82
CA ARG A 224 -12.40 -17.24 11.41
C ARG A 224 -11.91 -18.35 10.48
#